data_AF-A0A0F6Z894-F1
#
_entry.id   AF-A0A0F6Z894-F1
#
_cell.length_a   1.000
_cell.length_b   1.000
_cell.length_c   1.000
_cell.angle_alpha   90.00
_cell.angle_beta   90.00
_cell.angle_gamma   90.00
#
_symmetry.space_group_name_H-M   'P 1'
#
loop_
_entity.id
_entity.type
_entity.pdbx_description
1 polymer ?
#
loop_
_entity_poly.entity_id
_entity_poly.type
_entity_poly.pdbx_seq_one_letter_code
_entity_poly.pdbx_strand_id
1 'polypeptide(L)'
;MDYLHIDPATYDIGVQDQETAVFTTGDGITAHCFFEATPGETSYQIKEFDFDETAGTCAFGDQHISVTTDENVRERFAELSETEEELPEAQATLDVGEMVHLGHMGCWAPSVSEFSCLDFASNQAFTINEQGFHELDPAKATEQLTNSSGQVQTLSKMTNFQFTDGTSITCVSELQAEEFLCHNSGPGGWSTSAGPANTLWWNLNQADSEFEGARPTNPTQSVYKSQQIFGPGSYLLANGVSAEFDGTTLTLTTPQGNQYWANTHDFGAGTH
;
A
#
# COMPACT_ATOMS: atom_id res chain seq x y z
N MET A 1 -11.65 -8.39 12.54
CA MET A 1 -12.31 -7.47 11.60
C MET A 1 -12.39 -8.19 10.28
N ASP A 2 -13.48 -8.06 9.54
CA ASP A 2 -13.55 -8.78 8.25
C ASP A 2 -12.80 -8.04 7.15
N TYR A 3 -12.73 -6.69 7.17
CA TYR A 3 -12.02 -5.89 6.15
C TYR A 3 -11.55 -4.53 6.68
N LEU A 4 -10.42 -4.03 6.16
CA LEU A 4 -10.15 -2.59 6.17
C LEU A 4 -10.78 -1.99 4.89
N HIS A 5 -11.75 -1.09 5.06
CA HIS A 5 -12.27 -0.23 4.01
C HIS A 5 -11.21 0.80 3.63
N ILE A 6 -10.85 0.79 2.36
CA ILE A 6 -10.09 1.86 1.75
C ILE A 6 -11.10 2.93 1.34
N ASP A 7 -11.16 4.07 2.03
CA ASP A 7 -12.01 5.16 1.58
C ASP A 7 -11.37 5.82 0.34
N PRO A 8 -11.98 5.70 -0.86
CA PRO A 8 -11.43 6.31 -2.07
C PRO A 8 -11.26 7.82 -1.95
N ALA A 9 -12.01 8.49 -1.07
CA ALA A 9 -11.91 9.92 -0.84
C ALA A 9 -10.67 10.31 -0.02
N THR A 10 -10.11 9.42 0.80
CA THR A 10 -8.86 9.62 1.55
C THR A 10 -7.67 8.90 0.91
N TYR A 11 -7.93 7.87 0.09
CA TYR A 11 -6.93 7.11 -0.66
C TYR A 11 -6.49 7.80 -1.95
N ASP A 12 -7.42 8.56 -2.53
CA ASP A 12 -7.22 9.35 -3.74
C ASP A 12 -7.92 10.68 -3.48
N ILE A 13 -7.50 11.36 -2.40
CA ILE A 13 -7.65 12.81 -2.28
C ILE A 13 -6.99 13.37 -3.53
N GLY A 14 -7.77 13.53 -4.60
CA GLY A 14 -7.29 14.05 -5.85
C GLY A 14 -6.67 15.42 -5.59
N VAL A 15 -5.35 15.47 -5.52
CA VAL A 15 -4.62 16.70 -5.24
C VAL A 15 -3.52 16.82 -6.28
N GLN A 16 -3.53 18.01 -6.88
CA GLN A 16 -2.48 18.54 -7.72
C GLN A 16 -1.19 18.54 -6.91
N ASP A 17 -0.15 17.86 -7.39
CA ASP A 17 1.23 17.94 -6.93
C ASP A 17 1.55 17.59 -5.45
N GLN A 18 0.62 17.35 -4.51
CA GLN A 18 0.91 16.96 -3.10
C GLN A 18 -0.22 16.12 -2.48
N GLU A 19 0.04 15.03 -1.75
CA GLU A 19 -1.01 14.28 -1.02
C GLU A 19 -1.03 14.71 0.46
N THR A 20 -2.16 15.20 0.98
CA THR A 20 -2.27 15.68 2.37
C THR A 20 -3.41 15.01 3.12
N ALA A 21 -3.13 14.41 4.28
CA ALA A 21 -4.17 13.88 5.17
C ALA A 21 -4.17 14.60 6.51
N VAL A 22 -5.35 15.05 6.93
CA VAL A 22 -5.60 15.56 8.28
C VAL A 22 -6.76 14.77 8.89
N PHE A 23 -6.49 14.01 9.95
CA PHE A 23 -7.50 13.15 10.56
C PHE A 23 -7.36 13.04 12.08
N THR A 24 -8.46 12.65 12.72
CA THR A 24 -8.48 12.19 14.11
C THR A 24 -8.74 10.69 14.21
N THR A 25 -8.41 10.08 15.34
CA THR A 25 -8.88 8.73 15.68
C THR A 25 -10.42 8.67 15.72
N GLY A 26 -11.00 7.49 15.55
CA GLY A 26 -12.45 7.23 15.59
C GLY A 26 -13.20 7.86 16.78
N ASP A 27 -12.55 7.96 17.93
CA ASP A 27 -13.08 8.61 19.13
C ASP A 27 -13.00 10.15 19.13
N GLY A 28 -12.29 10.73 18.17
CA GLY A 28 -12.03 12.17 18.01
C GLY A 28 -11.13 12.79 19.09
N ILE A 29 -10.51 11.97 19.95
CA ILE A 29 -9.84 12.44 21.17
C ILE A 29 -8.42 11.88 21.30
N THR A 30 -8.20 10.62 20.95
CA THR A 30 -6.91 9.97 21.19
C THR A 30 -5.79 10.64 20.42
N ALA A 31 -5.95 10.81 19.11
CA ALA A 31 -4.92 11.48 18.32
C ALA A 31 -5.51 12.37 17.23
N HIS A 32 -4.75 13.40 16.90
CA HIS A 32 -4.99 14.27 15.76
C HIS A 32 -3.71 14.35 14.94
N CYS A 33 -3.78 13.99 13.66
CA CYS A 33 -2.63 13.80 12.79
C CYS A 33 -2.74 14.64 11.51
N PHE A 34 -1.60 15.16 11.09
CA PHE A 34 -1.40 15.80 9.79
C PHE A 34 -0.18 15.16 9.10
N PHE A 35 -0.37 14.74 7.86
CA PHE A 35 0.68 14.22 7.01
C PHE A 35 0.63 14.88 5.63
N GLU A 36 1.81 15.06 5.07
CA GLU A 36 2.03 15.56 3.72
C GLU A 36 3.04 14.66 3.01
N ALA A 37 2.68 14.20 1.82
CA ALA A 37 3.60 13.52 0.91
C ALA A 37 3.87 14.44 -0.28
N THR A 38 5.14 14.77 -0.51
CA THR A 38 5.57 15.70 -1.55
C THR A 38 6.35 14.99 -2.66
N PRO A 39 6.16 15.35 -3.94
CA PRO A 39 7.02 14.92 -5.03
C PRO A 39 8.41 15.59 -4.98
N GLY A 40 9.47 14.78 -5.08
CA GLY A 40 10.49 14.95 -6.13
C GLY A 40 11.87 15.39 -5.78
N GLU A 41 12.75 15.96 -6.62
CA GLU A 41 13.08 15.65 -8.01
C GLU A 41 14.44 14.92 -8.07
N THR A 42 14.59 13.82 -8.84
CA THR A 42 15.92 13.43 -9.35
C THR A 42 15.96 13.28 -10.86
N SER A 43 16.72 14.17 -11.52
CA SER A 43 16.91 14.17 -12.96
C SER A 43 17.86 13.06 -13.42
N TYR A 44 17.35 12.06 -14.12
CA TYR A 44 18.12 11.34 -15.15
C TYR A 44 17.30 11.30 -16.44
N GLN A 45 17.98 11.56 -17.57
CA GLN A 45 17.33 11.72 -18.86
C GLN A 45 16.43 10.53 -19.17
N ILE A 46 15.15 10.84 -19.41
CA ILE A 46 14.00 9.97 -19.74
C ILE A 46 13.06 9.76 -18.52
N LYS A 47 12.24 10.79 -18.27
CA LYS A 47 10.99 10.95 -17.46
C LYS A 47 11.05 11.09 -15.92
N GLU A 48 10.53 12.24 -15.46
CA GLU A 48 10.03 12.66 -14.12
C GLU A 48 8.62 12.05 -13.86
N PHE A 49 8.04 11.81 -12.66
CA PHE A 49 8.07 12.33 -11.27
C PHE A 49 7.76 11.13 -10.31
N ASP A 50 8.34 10.85 -9.13
CA ASP A 50 8.68 11.58 -7.89
C ASP A 50 7.65 11.43 -6.73
N PHE A 51 8.03 10.74 -5.65
CA PHE A 51 7.49 10.82 -4.28
C PHE A 51 8.60 10.32 -3.37
N ASP A 52 9.33 11.24 -2.74
CA ASP A 52 10.49 10.84 -1.92
C ASP A 52 9.98 10.42 -0.53
N GLU A 53 9.15 11.26 0.09
CA GLU A 53 9.00 11.23 1.54
C GLU A 53 7.58 11.62 1.97
N THR A 54 7.06 10.93 2.99
CA THR A 54 5.91 11.37 3.76
C THR A 54 6.41 11.90 5.09
N ALA A 55 6.05 13.13 5.42
CA ALA A 55 6.38 13.75 6.69
C ALA A 55 5.11 14.28 7.36
N GLY A 56 5.13 14.36 8.69
CA GLY A 56 3.98 14.87 9.41
C GLY A 56 4.15 14.88 10.91
N THR A 57 3.07 15.27 11.57
CA THR A 57 2.99 15.41 13.02
C THR A 57 1.66 14.87 13.52
N CYS A 58 1.69 14.13 14.63
CA CYS A 58 0.50 13.74 15.38
C CYS A 58 0.55 14.34 16.79
N ALA A 59 -0.58 14.83 17.28
CA ALA A 59 -0.76 15.23 18.67
C ALA A 59 -1.51 14.14 19.46
N PHE A 60 -1.03 13.85 20.66
CA PHE A 60 -1.64 12.96 21.65
C PHE A 60 -1.59 13.64 23.03
N GLY A 61 -2.72 14.10 23.55
CA GLY A 61 -2.73 14.93 24.76
C GLY A 61 -1.85 16.17 24.60
N ASP A 62 -0.85 16.32 25.49
CA ASP A 62 0.15 17.40 25.44
C ASP A 62 1.44 16.99 24.69
N GLN A 63 1.46 15.82 24.04
CA GLN A 63 2.63 15.29 23.34
C GLN A 63 2.49 15.42 21.83
N HIS A 64 3.61 15.68 21.15
CA HIS A 64 3.70 15.68 19.70
C HIS A 64 4.62 14.55 19.24
N ILE A 65 4.25 13.89 18.17
CA ILE A 65 5.01 12.84 17.49
C ILE A 65 5.34 13.40 16.12
N SER A 66 6.61 13.41 15.75
CA SER A 66 7.03 13.74 14.39
C SER A 66 7.32 12.46 13.63
N VAL A 67 6.85 12.40 12.40
CA VAL A 67 6.92 11.24 11.51
C VAL A 67 7.61 11.64 10.22
N THR A 68 8.51 10.80 9.72
CA THR A 68 9.11 10.95 8.39
C THR A 68 9.50 9.58 7.83
N THR A 69 9.27 9.35 6.54
CA THR A 69 9.82 8.19 5.82
C THR A 69 11.23 8.44 5.27
N ASP A 70 11.80 9.64 5.45
CA ASP A 70 13.17 9.94 5.07
C ASP A 70 14.18 9.42 6.10
N GLU A 71 14.91 8.37 5.74
CA GLU A 71 16.00 7.84 6.54
C GLU A 71 17.22 8.79 6.64
N ASN A 72 17.36 9.76 5.73
CA ASN A 72 18.44 10.74 5.76
C ASN A 72 18.17 11.85 6.78
N VAL A 73 16.91 12.20 7.00
CA VAL A 73 16.50 13.15 8.04
C VAL A 73 16.52 12.49 9.41
N ARG A 74 16.12 11.22 9.53
CA ARG A 74 16.03 10.51 10.82
C ARG A 74 16.32 9.02 10.76
N GLU A 75 16.91 8.50 11.83
CA GLU A 75 17.13 7.05 12.00
C GLU A 75 15.83 6.25 12.28
N ARG A 76 14.75 6.91 12.70
CA ARG A 76 13.47 6.29 13.05
C ARG A 76 12.32 6.94 12.31
N PHE A 77 11.39 6.10 11.85
CA PHE A 77 10.17 6.49 11.18
C PHE A 77 9.31 7.47 12.00
N ALA A 78 9.23 7.28 13.32
CA ALA A 78 8.49 8.18 14.22
C ALA A 78 9.16 8.30 15.60
N GLU A 79 9.10 9.49 16.19
CA GLU A 79 9.53 9.73 17.58
C GLU A 79 8.85 10.96 18.19
N LEU A 80 8.89 11.04 19.54
CA LEU A 80 8.38 12.20 20.26
C LEU A 80 9.14 13.46 19.87
N SER A 81 8.40 14.53 19.61
CA SER A 81 8.90 15.86 19.25
C SER A 81 8.84 16.79 20.47
N GLU A 82 9.89 17.62 20.63
CA GLU A 82 9.88 18.74 21.59
C GLU A 82 9.20 19.99 21.00
N THR A 83 8.95 20.00 19.69
CA THR A 83 8.31 21.11 18.99
C THR A 83 6.80 20.89 18.98
N GLU A 84 6.07 21.80 19.62
CA GLU A 84 4.62 21.91 19.47
C GLU A 84 4.31 22.59 18.13
N GLU A 85 3.49 21.95 17.32
CA GLU A 85 3.01 22.47 16.04
C GLU A 85 1.49 22.58 16.12
N GLU A 86 0.95 23.76 15.75
CA GLU A 86 -0.49 23.94 15.66
C GLU A 86 -1.00 23.17 14.45
N LEU A 87 -1.71 22.08 14.71
CA LEU A 87 -2.21 21.20 13.67
C LEU A 87 -3.48 21.79 13.03
N PRO A 88 -3.66 21.66 11.70
CA PRO A 88 -4.89 22.08 11.01
C PRO A 88 -6.13 21.37 11.56
N GLU A 89 -7.33 21.92 11.33
CA GLU A 89 -8.58 21.22 11.69
C GLU A 89 -8.71 19.89 10.93
N ALA A 90 -9.14 18.84 11.63
CA ALA A 90 -9.36 17.53 11.04
C ALA A 90 -10.43 17.60 9.97
N GLN A 91 -10.12 17.03 8.81
CA GLN A 91 -11.05 16.94 7.69
C GLN A 91 -11.80 15.60 7.69
N ALA A 92 -11.23 14.60 8.34
CA ALA A 92 -11.79 13.26 8.46
C ALA A 92 -11.55 12.65 9.86
N THR A 93 -12.25 11.56 10.12
CA THR A 93 -12.04 10.67 11.25
C THR A 93 -11.64 9.31 10.68
N LEU A 94 -10.61 8.69 11.24
CA LEU A 94 -10.17 7.34 10.86
C LEU A 94 -10.90 6.33 11.75
N ASP A 95 -12.00 5.79 11.24
CA ASP A 95 -12.84 4.84 11.97
C ASP A 95 -12.28 3.42 11.95
N VAL A 96 -12.80 2.58 12.84
CA VAL A 96 -12.42 1.17 12.91
C VAL A 96 -12.62 0.47 11.58
N GLY A 97 -11.55 -0.12 11.09
CA GLY A 97 -11.59 -0.75 9.79
C GLY A 97 -11.36 0.22 8.65
N GLU A 98 -10.91 1.45 8.86
CA GLU A 98 -10.49 2.34 7.79
C GLU A 98 -8.95 2.44 7.70
N MET A 99 -8.46 2.87 6.54
CA MET A 99 -7.05 3.12 6.32
C MET A 99 -6.80 4.36 5.44
N VAL A 100 -5.64 4.98 5.62
CA VAL A 100 -5.13 6.09 4.80
C VAL A 100 -3.81 5.67 4.18
N HIS A 101 -3.67 5.84 2.87
CA HIS A 101 -2.43 5.61 2.12
C HIS A 101 -1.79 6.96 1.83
N LEU A 102 -0.50 7.12 2.17
CA LEU A 102 0.22 8.39 2.06
C LEU A 102 1.64 8.10 1.60
N GLY A 103 1.98 8.44 0.36
CA GLY A 103 3.34 8.21 -0.14
C GLY A 103 3.86 6.80 0.18
N HIS A 104 4.92 6.66 0.98
CA HIS A 104 5.52 5.37 1.35
C HIS A 104 4.97 4.76 2.65
N MET A 105 3.87 5.28 3.18
CA MET A 105 3.29 4.77 4.42
C MET A 105 1.78 4.54 4.32
N GLY A 106 1.28 3.68 5.19
CA GLY A 106 -0.14 3.44 5.38
C GLY A 106 -0.50 3.49 6.85
N CYS A 107 -1.60 4.16 7.19
CA CYS A 107 -2.16 4.21 8.54
C CYS A 107 -3.50 3.48 8.58
N TRP A 108 -3.82 2.81 9.69
CA TRP A 108 -5.09 2.12 9.91
C TRP A 108 -5.54 2.22 11.35
N ALA A 109 -6.84 2.04 11.60
CA ALA A 109 -7.42 2.03 12.94
C ALA A 109 -7.84 0.62 13.38
N PRO A 110 -7.05 -0.06 14.25
CA PRO A 110 -7.43 -1.35 14.83
C PRO A 110 -8.51 -1.21 15.94
N SER A 111 -8.74 -0.02 16.48
CA SER A 111 -9.85 0.27 17.38
C SER A 111 -10.24 1.76 17.31
N VAL A 112 -11.34 2.18 17.94
CA VAL A 112 -11.80 3.59 17.88
C VAL A 112 -10.80 4.56 18.54
N SER A 113 -9.98 4.08 19.46
CA SER A 113 -9.02 4.86 20.25
C SER A 113 -7.59 4.36 20.01
N GLU A 114 -7.34 3.78 18.84
CA GLU A 114 -6.01 3.33 18.43
C GLU A 114 -5.87 3.54 16.93
N PHE A 115 -4.75 4.11 16.50
CA PHE A 115 -4.31 4.01 15.12
C PHE A 115 -2.85 3.56 15.07
N SER A 116 -2.50 2.96 13.95
CA SER A 116 -1.16 2.48 13.66
C SER A 116 -0.74 2.94 12.29
N CYS A 117 0.54 3.17 12.07
CA CYS A 117 1.09 3.45 10.75
C CYS A 117 2.32 2.58 10.49
N LEU A 118 2.55 2.24 9.22
CA LEU A 118 3.66 1.43 8.73
C LEU A 118 4.32 2.16 7.57
N ASP A 119 5.64 2.29 7.62
CA ASP A 119 6.46 2.63 6.46
C ASP A 119 6.74 1.36 5.64
N PHE A 120 6.41 1.40 4.35
CA PHE A 120 6.55 0.28 3.44
C PHE A 120 8.02 -0.05 3.14
N ALA A 121 8.91 0.93 3.17
CA ALA A 121 10.32 0.74 2.82
C ALA A 121 11.11 0.11 3.97
N SER A 122 11.03 0.70 5.18
CA SER A 122 11.75 0.21 6.35
C SER A 122 11.02 -0.91 7.10
N ASN A 123 9.72 -1.10 6.85
CA ASN A 123 8.84 -1.98 7.62
C ASN A 123 8.78 -1.61 9.13
N GLN A 124 9.15 -0.37 9.47
CA GLN A 124 8.95 0.19 10.81
C GLN A 124 7.48 0.61 10.96
N ALA A 125 6.91 0.34 12.13
CA ALA A 125 5.56 0.73 12.46
C ALA A 125 5.49 1.40 13.82
N PHE A 126 4.49 2.25 14.01
CA PHE A 126 4.14 2.80 15.32
C PHE A 126 2.65 2.70 15.55
N THR A 127 2.25 2.88 16.80
CA THR A 127 0.86 3.00 17.22
C THR A 127 0.69 4.12 18.24
N ILE A 128 -0.47 4.76 18.23
CA ILE A 128 -0.91 5.67 19.29
C ILE A 128 -2.26 5.15 19.79
N ASN A 129 -2.35 4.96 21.10
CA ASN A 129 -3.59 4.56 21.78
C ASN A 129 -3.69 5.24 23.16
N GLU A 130 -4.62 4.79 24.01
CA GLU A 130 -4.80 5.31 25.38
C GLU A 130 -3.51 5.29 26.24
N GLN A 131 -2.55 4.42 25.92
CA GLN A 131 -1.26 4.31 26.61
C GLN A 131 -0.20 5.26 26.03
N GLY A 132 -0.52 6.02 24.99
CA GLY A 132 0.37 6.94 24.28
C GLY A 132 0.99 6.35 23.03
N PHE A 133 2.11 6.96 22.61
CA PHE A 133 2.89 6.58 21.44
C PHE A 133 3.85 5.41 21.74
N HIS A 134 3.84 4.39 20.88
CA HIS A 134 4.72 3.23 20.98
C HIS A 134 5.19 2.76 19.60
N GLU A 135 6.40 2.22 19.54
CA GLU A 135 6.82 1.41 18.39
C GLU A 135 5.98 0.14 18.32
N LEU A 136 5.52 -0.21 17.12
CA LEU A 136 4.68 -1.37 16.88
C LEU A 136 5.53 -2.49 16.28
N ASP A 137 5.58 -3.62 16.98
CA ASP A 137 6.27 -4.81 16.48
C ASP A 137 5.67 -5.26 15.12
N PRO A 138 6.50 -5.59 14.11
CA PRO A 138 6.01 -6.00 12.79
C PRO A 138 5.08 -7.22 12.81
N ALA A 139 5.27 -8.17 13.73
CA ALA A 139 4.36 -9.31 13.86
C ALA A 139 3.01 -8.86 14.43
N LYS A 140 3.00 -7.87 15.32
CA LYS A 140 1.76 -7.27 15.82
C LYS A 140 1.05 -6.45 14.74
N ALA A 141 1.78 -5.68 13.93
CA ALA A 141 1.21 -5.00 12.77
C ALA A 141 0.57 -6.00 11.80
N THR A 142 1.27 -7.10 11.49
CA THR A 142 0.74 -8.19 10.67
C THR A 142 -0.53 -8.80 11.28
N GLU A 143 -0.54 -9.07 12.59
CA GLU A 143 -1.73 -9.58 13.29
C GLU A 143 -2.92 -8.62 13.16
N GLN A 144 -2.70 -7.31 13.33
CA GLN A 144 -3.75 -6.30 13.19
C GLN A 144 -4.32 -6.22 11.77
N LEU A 145 -3.47 -6.43 10.75
CA LEU A 145 -3.84 -6.39 9.34
C LEU A 145 -4.37 -7.73 8.81
N THR A 146 -4.34 -8.79 9.60
CA THR A 146 -4.78 -10.12 9.18
C THR A 146 -6.29 -10.26 9.35
N ASN A 147 -7.00 -10.54 8.26
CA ASN A 147 -8.45 -10.75 8.29
C ASN A 147 -8.83 -12.14 8.85
N SER A 148 -10.14 -12.38 9.01
CA SER A 148 -10.67 -13.65 9.52
C SER A 148 -10.36 -14.88 8.63
N SER A 149 -10.01 -14.66 7.37
CA SER A 149 -9.58 -15.71 6.43
C SER A 149 -8.07 -15.97 6.47
N GLY A 150 -7.32 -15.25 7.32
CA GLY A 150 -5.87 -15.41 7.48
C GLY A 150 -5.04 -14.64 6.45
N GLN A 151 -5.65 -13.71 5.72
CA GLN A 151 -4.96 -12.91 4.70
C GLN A 151 -4.53 -11.57 5.28
N VAL A 152 -3.30 -11.16 5.00
CA VAL A 152 -2.79 -9.85 5.40
C VAL A 152 -3.26 -8.80 4.41
N GLN A 153 -3.98 -7.79 4.89
CA GLN A 153 -4.43 -6.67 4.08
C GLN A 153 -3.23 -5.83 3.62
N THR A 154 -3.13 -5.57 2.32
CA THR A 154 -2.15 -4.60 1.80
C THR A 154 -2.65 -3.19 2.01
N LEU A 155 -1.74 -2.28 2.35
CA LEU A 155 -2.02 -0.87 2.58
C LEU A 155 -1.72 0.00 1.36
N SER A 156 -0.98 -0.54 0.39
CA SER A 156 -0.68 0.12 -0.88
C SER A 156 -1.51 -0.45 -2.04
N LYS A 157 -1.79 0.39 -3.05
CA LYS A 157 -2.31 -0.05 -4.36
C LYS A 157 -1.27 -0.86 -5.12
N MET A 158 0.00 -0.64 -4.83
CA MET A 158 1.12 -1.24 -5.50
C MET A 158 1.80 -2.26 -4.59
N THR A 159 1.77 -3.51 -5.04
CA THR A 159 2.25 -4.65 -4.28
C THR A 159 3.36 -5.33 -5.06
N ASN A 160 4.56 -5.45 -4.49
CA ASN A 160 5.69 -6.11 -5.11
C ASN A 160 5.92 -7.48 -4.47
N PHE A 161 5.82 -8.54 -5.26
CA PHE A 161 6.11 -9.91 -4.83
C PHE A 161 7.52 -10.28 -5.24
N GLN A 162 8.39 -10.52 -4.27
CA GLN A 162 9.79 -10.89 -4.52
C GLN A 162 9.94 -12.41 -4.62
N PHE A 163 10.33 -12.89 -5.80
CA PHE A 163 10.51 -14.30 -6.08
C PHE A 163 11.87 -14.78 -5.57
N THR A 164 11.94 -16.07 -5.25
CA THR A 164 13.15 -16.72 -4.72
C THR A 164 14.35 -16.69 -5.68
N ASP A 165 14.12 -16.46 -6.97
CA ASP A 165 15.14 -16.29 -8.00
C ASP A 165 15.69 -14.86 -8.11
N GLY A 166 15.21 -13.94 -7.28
CA GLY A 166 15.61 -12.53 -7.26
C GLY A 166 14.86 -11.63 -8.26
N THR A 167 13.89 -12.18 -8.99
CA THR A 167 12.98 -11.39 -9.85
C THR A 167 11.72 -10.98 -9.08
N SER A 168 10.88 -10.13 -9.68
CA SER A 168 9.64 -9.68 -9.02
C SER A 168 8.47 -9.54 -9.98
N ILE A 169 7.27 -9.67 -9.41
CA ILE A 169 6.02 -9.26 -10.05
C ILE A 169 5.43 -8.13 -9.23
N THR A 170 5.18 -6.97 -9.84
CA THR A 170 4.49 -5.85 -9.18
C THR A 170 3.05 -5.80 -9.67
N CYS A 171 2.09 -5.89 -8.78
CA CYS A 171 0.67 -5.72 -9.10
C CYS A 171 0.17 -4.34 -8.66
N VAL A 172 -0.73 -3.75 -9.44
CA VAL A 172 -1.32 -2.43 -9.22
C VAL A 172 -2.84 -2.58 -9.23
N SER A 173 -3.47 -2.04 -8.20
CA SER A 173 -4.93 -1.99 -8.05
C SER A 173 -5.40 -0.54 -8.21
N GLU A 174 -5.95 -0.19 -9.36
CA GLU A 174 -6.51 1.13 -9.60
C GLU A 174 -7.96 1.15 -9.11
N LEU A 175 -8.22 1.79 -7.96
CA LEU A 175 -9.54 1.77 -7.33
C LEU A 175 -10.61 2.48 -8.16
N GLN A 176 -10.29 3.63 -8.76
CA GLN A 176 -11.27 4.42 -9.53
C GLN A 176 -11.57 3.83 -10.91
N ALA A 177 -10.57 3.21 -11.54
CA ALA A 177 -10.73 2.58 -12.84
C ALA A 177 -11.27 1.15 -12.72
N GLU A 178 -11.29 0.57 -11.51
CA GLU A 178 -11.57 -0.84 -11.25
C GLU A 178 -10.69 -1.76 -12.13
N GLU A 179 -9.46 -1.30 -12.40
CA GLU A 179 -8.45 -2.03 -13.17
C GLU A 179 -7.46 -2.71 -12.21
N PHE A 180 -7.09 -3.94 -12.54
CA PHE A 180 -6.01 -4.64 -11.86
C PHE A 180 -4.99 -5.09 -12.89
N LEU A 181 -3.71 -4.88 -12.61
CA LEU A 181 -2.65 -5.25 -13.52
C LEU A 181 -1.43 -5.78 -12.76
N CYS A 182 -0.63 -6.63 -13.41
CA CYS A 182 0.62 -7.13 -12.84
C CYS A 182 1.73 -7.05 -13.88
N HIS A 183 2.89 -6.55 -13.45
CA HIS A 183 4.07 -6.33 -14.26
C HIS A 183 5.20 -7.28 -13.86
N ASN A 184 5.84 -7.88 -14.85
CA ASN A 184 7.04 -8.69 -14.66
C ASN A 184 8.30 -7.82 -14.89
N SER A 185 9.14 -7.69 -13.86
CA SER A 185 10.38 -6.92 -13.91
C SER A 185 11.59 -7.73 -14.43
N GLY A 186 11.40 -9.02 -14.69
CA GLY A 186 12.44 -9.94 -15.14
C GLY A 186 12.89 -9.72 -16.59
N PRO A 187 14.13 -10.13 -16.95
CA PRO A 187 14.79 -9.80 -18.23
C PRO A 187 14.16 -10.37 -19.51
N GLY A 188 13.03 -11.10 -19.43
CA GLY A 188 12.37 -11.72 -20.58
C GLY A 188 10.85 -11.54 -20.66
N GLY A 189 10.20 -11.04 -19.61
CA GLY A 189 8.75 -11.08 -19.50
C GLY A 189 8.17 -12.49 -19.65
N TRP A 190 6.86 -12.55 -19.87
CA TRP A 190 6.10 -13.75 -20.21
C TRP A 190 6.09 -14.00 -21.72
N SER A 191 6.23 -15.27 -22.10
CA SER A 191 6.07 -15.67 -23.51
C SER A 191 4.60 -15.85 -23.86
N THR A 192 4.11 -15.17 -24.89
CA THR A 192 2.72 -15.32 -25.37
C THR A 192 2.68 -15.70 -26.85
N SER A 193 1.53 -16.18 -27.33
CA SER A 193 1.29 -16.45 -28.75
C SER A 193 1.39 -15.20 -29.64
N ALA A 194 1.24 -14.00 -29.06
CA ALA A 194 1.36 -12.72 -29.74
C ALA A 194 2.76 -12.08 -29.63
N GLY A 195 3.71 -12.74 -28.94
CA GLY A 195 5.05 -12.21 -28.65
C GLY A 195 5.30 -12.05 -27.14
N PRO A 196 6.47 -11.52 -26.73
CA PRO A 196 6.76 -11.30 -25.33
C PRO A 196 5.79 -10.26 -24.74
N ALA A 197 5.34 -10.51 -23.51
CA ALA A 197 4.51 -9.60 -22.74
C ALA A 197 5.15 -9.39 -21.36
N ASN A 198 4.95 -8.24 -20.77
CA ASN A 198 5.50 -7.91 -19.45
C ASN A 198 4.43 -7.30 -18.53
N THR A 199 3.19 -7.23 -19.00
CA THR A 199 2.03 -6.78 -18.24
C THR A 199 0.86 -7.75 -18.46
N LEU A 200 0.24 -8.20 -17.38
CA LEU A 200 -1.04 -8.89 -17.33
C LEU A 200 -2.10 -7.88 -16.88
N TRP A 201 -3.29 -7.90 -17.48
CA TRP A 201 -4.37 -6.95 -17.17
C TRP A 201 -5.71 -7.68 -17.01
N TRP A 202 -6.46 -7.28 -15.99
CA TRP A 202 -7.81 -7.68 -15.68
C TRP A 202 -8.72 -6.45 -15.50
N ASN A 203 -9.96 -6.56 -15.99
CA ASN A 203 -11.02 -5.58 -15.76
C ASN A 203 -11.93 -6.10 -14.64
N LEU A 204 -12.10 -5.32 -13.55
CA LEU A 204 -12.89 -5.75 -12.39
C LEU A 204 -14.35 -5.27 -12.43
N ASN A 205 -14.73 -4.40 -13.36
CA ASN A 205 -16.08 -3.80 -13.46
C ASN A 205 -17.12 -4.74 -14.08
N GLN A 206 -16.66 -5.77 -14.79
CA GLN A 206 -17.56 -6.72 -15.45
C GLN A 206 -17.97 -7.81 -14.46
N ALA A 207 -19.23 -8.23 -14.56
CA ALA A 207 -19.79 -9.29 -13.70
C ALA A 207 -18.93 -10.57 -13.73
N ASP A 208 -18.25 -10.78 -14.85
CA ASP A 208 -17.14 -11.71 -15.01
C ASP A 208 -15.86 -10.87 -15.11
N SER A 209 -15.12 -10.69 -14.00
CA SER A 209 -13.81 -10.03 -14.07
C SER A 209 -12.88 -10.86 -14.95
N GLU A 210 -12.73 -10.44 -16.20
CA GLU A 210 -12.06 -11.21 -17.24
C GLU A 210 -10.61 -10.76 -17.39
N PHE A 211 -9.74 -11.75 -17.63
CA PHE A 211 -8.38 -11.48 -18.07
C PHE A 211 -8.43 -10.87 -19.48
N GLU A 212 -8.05 -9.60 -19.57
CA GLU A 212 -8.07 -8.81 -20.80
C GLU A 212 -6.89 -9.15 -21.71
N GLY A 213 -5.77 -9.63 -21.13
CA GLY A 213 -4.65 -10.17 -21.88
C GLY A 213 -3.28 -9.78 -21.36
N ALA A 214 -2.27 -10.36 -22.02
CA ALA A 214 -0.86 -10.09 -21.78
C ALA A 214 -0.34 -9.13 -22.86
N ARG A 215 0.21 -7.97 -22.46
CA ARG A 215 0.62 -6.90 -23.38
C ARG A 215 2.13 -6.61 -23.30
N PRO A 216 2.78 -6.29 -24.43
CA PRO A 216 4.10 -5.68 -24.46
C PRO A 216 3.94 -4.19 -24.12
N THR A 217 3.80 -3.88 -22.84
CA THR A 217 3.77 -2.51 -22.35
C THR A 217 4.94 -2.36 -21.39
N ASN A 218 6.02 -1.74 -21.85
CA ASN A 218 6.99 -1.16 -20.91
C ASN A 218 6.17 -0.20 -20.03
N PRO A 219 6.08 -0.46 -18.72
CA PRO A 219 5.32 0.45 -17.89
C PRO A 219 5.92 1.83 -18.06
N THR A 220 5.06 2.83 -18.23
CA THR A 220 5.48 4.22 -18.17
C THR A 220 5.93 4.51 -16.73
N GLN A 221 7.20 4.24 -16.40
CA GLN A 221 8.07 4.75 -15.32
C GLN A 221 7.49 5.19 -13.96
N SER A 222 6.28 4.74 -13.59
CA SER A 222 5.59 5.13 -12.36
C SER A 222 5.37 3.94 -11.42
N VAL A 223 5.96 2.79 -11.74
CA VAL A 223 5.66 1.52 -11.04
C VAL A 223 6.34 1.41 -9.69
N TYR A 224 7.40 2.18 -9.43
CA TYR A 224 8.21 2.07 -8.20
C TYR A 224 7.65 2.85 -7.00
N LYS A 225 6.49 3.48 -7.15
CA LYS A 225 5.93 4.40 -6.14
C LYS A 225 5.24 3.60 -5.04
N SER A 226 5.50 3.92 -3.78
CA SER A 226 4.70 3.45 -2.64
C SER A 226 4.55 1.92 -2.55
N GLN A 227 5.50 1.16 -3.10
CA GLN A 227 5.34 -0.29 -3.20
C GLN A 227 5.44 -0.92 -1.81
N GLN A 228 4.43 -1.69 -1.45
CA GLN A 228 4.57 -2.59 -0.32
C GLN A 228 5.15 -3.92 -0.80
N ILE A 229 6.29 -4.30 -0.23
CA ILE A 229 7.05 -5.49 -0.62
C ILE A 229 6.59 -6.67 0.21
N PHE A 230 6.32 -7.80 -0.47
CA PHE A 230 5.88 -9.03 0.17
C PHE A 230 6.72 -10.24 -0.25
N GLY A 231 7.02 -11.07 0.76
CA GLY A 231 7.51 -12.43 0.59
C GLY A 231 6.36 -13.44 0.51
N PRO A 232 6.63 -14.74 0.66
CA PRO A 232 5.60 -15.77 0.65
C PRO A 232 4.54 -15.57 1.74
N GLY A 233 3.26 -15.76 1.39
CA GLY A 233 2.13 -15.58 2.28
C GLY A 233 0.78 -15.46 1.56
N SER A 234 -0.25 -15.17 2.35
CA SER A 234 -1.62 -14.92 1.89
C SER A 234 -1.96 -13.45 2.11
N TYR A 235 -2.42 -12.77 1.07
CA TYR A 235 -2.62 -11.32 1.05
C TYR A 235 -3.98 -10.97 0.46
N LEU A 236 -4.58 -9.93 1.01
CA LEU A 236 -5.74 -9.27 0.41
C LEU A 236 -5.28 -7.94 -0.16
N LEU A 237 -5.28 -7.84 -1.49
CA LEU A 237 -4.88 -6.65 -2.21
C LEU A 237 -6.02 -5.62 -2.22
N ALA A 238 -5.70 -4.38 -2.58
CA ALA A 238 -6.69 -3.40 -2.95
C ALA A 238 -7.65 -3.95 -4.04
N ASN A 239 -8.87 -3.40 -4.12
CA ASN A 239 -9.99 -3.93 -4.92
C ASN A 239 -10.48 -5.35 -4.54
N GLY A 240 -10.03 -5.93 -3.42
CA GLY A 240 -10.51 -7.22 -2.93
C GLY A 240 -9.93 -8.43 -3.68
N VAL A 241 -8.85 -8.24 -4.44
CA VAL A 241 -8.13 -9.35 -5.09
C VAL A 241 -7.34 -10.11 -4.02
N SER A 242 -7.59 -11.40 -3.91
CA SER A 242 -6.85 -12.30 -3.03
C SER A 242 -5.58 -12.78 -3.72
N ALA A 243 -4.45 -12.80 -3.02
CA ALA A 243 -3.16 -13.25 -3.52
C ALA A 243 -2.55 -14.30 -2.60
N GLU A 244 -2.22 -15.47 -3.14
CA GLU A 244 -1.45 -16.52 -2.48
C GLU A 244 -0.09 -16.62 -3.16
N PHE A 245 0.98 -16.42 -2.40
CA PHE A 245 2.34 -16.41 -2.93
C PHE A 245 3.22 -17.42 -2.20
N ASP A 246 3.78 -18.38 -2.93
CA ASP A 246 4.64 -19.43 -2.35
C ASP A 246 6.15 -19.14 -2.49
N GLY A 247 6.52 -17.99 -3.06
CA GLY A 247 7.90 -17.61 -3.39
C GLY A 247 8.35 -17.96 -4.81
N THR A 248 7.57 -18.75 -5.54
CA THR A 248 7.84 -19.19 -6.92
C THR A 248 6.66 -18.97 -7.86
N THR A 249 5.45 -18.95 -7.33
CA THR A 249 4.19 -18.76 -8.05
C THR A 249 3.28 -17.85 -7.24
N LEU A 250 2.76 -16.81 -7.91
CA LEU A 250 1.74 -15.93 -7.40
C LEU A 250 0.39 -16.38 -7.96
N THR A 251 -0.53 -16.78 -7.09
CA THR A 251 -1.92 -17.11 -7.45
C THR A 251 -2.82 -15.96 -7.03
N LEU A 252 -3.61 -15.45 -7.98
CA LEU A 252 -4.52 -14.32 -7.82
C LEU A 252 -5.95 -14.83 -7.97
N THR A 253 -6.81 -14.48 -7.04
CA THR A 253 -8.25 -14.74 -7.09
C THR A 253 -8.99 -13.42 -7.08
N THR A 254 -9.76 -13.14 -8.13
CA THR A 254 -10.58 -11.92 -8.21
C THR A 254 -11.72 -11.97 -7.19
N PRO A 255 -12.38 -10.83 -6.88
CA PRO A 255 -13.55 -10.82 -5.98
C PRO A 255 -14.68 -11.77 -6.40
N GLN A 256 -14.77 -12.09 -7.69
CA GLN A 256 -15.78 -12.99 -8.28
C GLN A 256 -15.34 -14.46 -8.27
N GLY A 257 -14.11 -14.76 -7.81
CA GLY A 257 -13.58 -16.12 -7.71
C GLY A 257 -12.81 -16.61 -8.93
N ASN A 258 -12.52 -15.76 -9.92
CA ASN A 258 -11.70 -16.14 -11.06
C ASN A 258 -10.24 -16.26 -10.62
N GLN A 259 -9.60 -17.38 -10.95
CA GLN A 259 -8.23 -17.68 -10.52
C GLN A 259 -7.25 -17.60 -11.68
N TYR A 260 -6.12 -16.99 -11.39
CA TYR A 260 -4.99 -16.86 -12.29
C TYR A 260 -3.71 -17.13 -11.52
N TRP A 261 -2.68 -17.56 -12.23
CA TRP A 261 -1.36 -17.71 -11.64
C TRP A 261 -0.33 -17.10 -12.56
N ALA A 262 0.74 -16.58 -11.97
CA ALA A 262 1.90 -16.10 -12.67
C ALA A 262 3.16 -16.49 -11.90
N ASN A 263 4.17 -16.93 -12.64
CA ASN A 263 5.55 -16.89 -12.20
C ASN A 263 6.31 -15.92 -13.11
N THR A 264 7.62 -15.86 -12.99
CA THR A 264 8.44 -14.88 -13.69
C THR A 264 8.71 -15.26 -15.16
N HIS A 265 8.19 -16.39 -15.61
CA HIS A 265 8.38 -16.95 -16.95
C HIS A 265 7.08 -17.28 -17.68
N ASP A 266 6.04 -17.66 -16.93
CA ASP A 266 4.76 -18.16 -17.45
C ASP A 266 3.57 -17.67 -16.62
N PHE A 267 2.37 -17.78 -17.19
CA PHE A 267 1.11 -17.43 -16.55
C PHE A 267 -0.04 -18.28 -17.10
N GLY A 268 -1.11 -18.41 -16.33
CA GLY A 268 -2.27 -19.18 -16.75
C GLY A 268 -3.54 -18.87 -15.97
N ALA A 269 -4.65 -19.44 -16.43
CA ALA A 269 -5.94 -19.41 -15.75
C ALA A 269 -6.18 -20.73 -14.99
N GLY A 270 -6.93 -20.64 -13.89
CA GLY A 270 -7.23 -21.76 -12.98
C GLY A 270 -6.19 -21.94 -11.88
N THR A 271 -6.29 -23.05 -11.14
CA THR A 271 -5.30 -23.45 -10.12
C THR A 271 -4.08 -24.09 -10.76
N HIS A 272 -2.89 -23.65 -10.37
CA HIS A 272 -1.61 -24.30 -10.69
C HIS A 272 -1.22 -25.31 -9.61
#